data_AF-A0A9P4MB42-F1
#
_entry.id   AF-A0A9P4MB42-F1
#
_cell.length_a   1.000
_cell.length_b   1.000
_cell.length_c   1.000
_cell.angle_alpha   90.00
_cell.angle_beta   90.00
_cell.angle_gamma   90.00
#
_symmetry.space_group_name_H-M   'P 1'
#
loop_
_entity.id
_entity.type
_entity.pdbx_description
1 polymer ?
#
loop_
_entity_poly.entity_id
_entity_poly.type
_entity_poly.pdbx_seq_one_letter_code
_entity_poly.pdbx_strand_id
1 'polypeptide(L)'
;MGPRSLTFAKFMSALYRFNPREALKMVLPRSSYYDREYRQGPALIRARQPYLVKNIITGVCIFSFAIGVYAYTIKAISQDEFEDVKPPPIPAQSTQTPNTSTK
;
A
#
# COMPACT_ATOMS: atom_id res chain seq x y z
N MET A 1 -8.27 76.49 25.39
CA MET A 1 -7.97 75.38 26.31
C MET A 1 -9.15 74.41 26.26
N GLY A 2 -9.04 73.30 25.56
CA GLY A 2 -10.13 72.33 25.40
C GLY A 2 -9.54 70.93 25.24
N PRO A 3 -9.75 70.01 26.19
CA PRO A 3 -9.10 68.70 26.15
C PRO A 3 -9.80 67.79 25.13
N ARG A 4 -8.99 67.21 24.25
CA ARG A 4 -9.40 66.29 23.19
C ARG A 4 -9.83 64.95 23.77
N SER A 5 -11.13 64.67 23.82
CA SER A 5 -11.67 63.33 24.07
C SER A 5 -11.55 62.47 22.80
N LEU A 6 -10.36 61.93 22.51
CA LEU A 6 -10.17 61.07 21.35
C LEU A 6 -9.17 59.93 21.61
N THR A 7 -9.43 59.15 22.67
CA THR A 7 -8.50 58.06 23.04
C THR A 7 -9.17 56.72 23.32
N PHE A 8 -10.50 56.65 23.39
CA PHE A 8 -11.19 55.37 23.62
C PHE A 8 -11.61 54.68 22.31
N ALA A 9 -12.20 55.42 21.36
CA ALA A 9 -12.62 54.85 20.07
C ALA A 9 -11.43 54.37 19.21
N LYS A 10 -10.29 55.07 19.26
CA LYS A 10 -9.04 54.63 18.59
C LYS A 10 -8.43 53.39 19.24
N PHE A 11 -8.55 53.25 20.56
CA PHE A 11 -8.09 52.07 21.30
C PHE A 11 -8.98 50.85 21.02
N MET A 12 -10.31 51.04 20.99
CA MET A 12 -11.25 49.98 20.62
C MET A 12 -11.13 49.57 19.14
N SER A 13 -10.82 50.50 18.23
CA SER A 13 -10.51 50.18 16.82
C SER A 13 -9.19 49.43 16.65
N ALA A 14 -8.19 49.68 17.50
CA ALA A 14 -6.95 48.91 17.53
C ALA A 14 -7.14 47.49 18.07
N LEU A 15 -8.03 47.32 19.06
CA LEU A 15 -8.36 46.02 19.63
C LEU A 15 -9.20 45.15 18.67
N TYR A 16 -10.04 45.76 17.83
CA TYR A 16 -10.88 45.03 16.87
C TYR A 16 -10.16 44.66 15.56
N ARG A 17 -8.88 45.03 15.39
CA ARG A 17 -8.10 44.78 14.17
C ARG A 17 -7.43 43.39 14.13
N PHE A 18 -7.57 42.60 15.20
CA PHE A 18 -6.98 41.28 15.28
C PHE A 18 -7.95 40.25 14.71
N ASN A 19 -7.83 39.93 13.42
CA ASN A 19 -8.62 38.88 12.77
C ASN A 19 -7.89 37.53 12.96
N PRO A 20 -8.35 36.63 13.85
CA PRO A 20 -7.62 35.42 14.25
C PRO A 20 -7.47 34.40 13.10
N ARG A 21 -8.20 34.58 12.00
CA ARG A 21 -8.11 33.76 10.79
C ARG A 21 -6.79 33.92 10.03
N GLU A 22 -6.13 35.06 10.17
CA GLU A 22 -4.81 35.31 9.54
C GLU A 22 -3.65 34.83 10.41
N ALA A 23 -3.81 34.81 11.73
CA ALA A 23 -2.81 34.27 12.67
C ALA A 23 -2.65 32.74 12.53
N LEU A 24 -3.71 32.04 12.11
CA LEU A 24 -3.70 30.58 11.96
C LEU A 24 -2.90 30.10 10.73
N LYS A 25 -2.68 30.95 9.71
CA LYS A 25 -1.90 30.59 8.51
C LYS A 25 -0.38 30.61 8.73
N MET A 26 0.09 31.09 9.89
CA MET A 26 1.50 31.31 10.19
C MET A 26 2.15 30.18 11.03
N VAL A 27 1.35 29.21 11.51
CA VAL A 27 1.80 28.20 12.49
C VAL A 27 2.23 26.86 11.88
N LEU A 28 1.97 26.63 10.59
CA LEU A 28 2.48 25.44 9.90
C LEU A 28 3.64 25.84 8.97
N PRO A 29 4.91 25.54 9.33
CA PRO A 29 6.02 25.76 8.42
C PRO A 29 5.76 24.92 7.17
N ARG A 30 5.57 25.58 6.01
CA ARG A 30 5.54 24.88 4.73
C ARG A 30 6.91 24.26 4.53
N SER A 31 7.01 22.94 4.68
CA SER A 31 8.25 22.24 4.39
C SER A 31 8.61 22.52 2.93
N SER A 32 9.76 23.14 2.66
CA SER A 32 10.35 23.33 1.31
C SER A 32 10.69 21.99 0.61
N TYR A 33 10.16 20.89 1.12
CA TYR A 33 10.36 19.52 0.71
C TYR A 33 9.30 19.05 -0.30
N TYR A 34 8.12 19.67 -0.26
CA TYR A 34 6.98 19.37 -1.11
C TYR A 34 6.55 20.62 -1.88
N ASP A 35 6.26 20.44 -3.16
CA ASP A 35 5.71 21.49 -4.02
C ASP A 35 4.26 21.82 -3.65
N ARG A 36 3.70 22.89 -4.21
CA ARG A 36 2.29 23.29 -3.98
C ARG A 36 1.31 22.19 -4.38
N GLU A 37 1.70 21.32 -5.31
CA GLU A 37 0.97 20.14 -5.76
C GLU A 37 1.36 18.84 -5.02
N TYR A 38 2.02 18.94 -3.86
CA TYR A 38 2.54 17.79 -3.08
C TYR A 38 3.55 16.90 -3.83
N ARG A 39 4.14 17.42 -4.90
CA ARG A 39 5.18 16.72 -5.65
C ARG A 39 6.49 16.80 -4.89
N GLN A 40 7.31 15.76 -5.02
CA GLN A 40 8.65 15.74 -4.43
C GLN A 40 9.51 16.77 -5.16
N GLY A 41 10.10 17.71 -4.41
CA GLY A 41 10.95 18.74 -5.00
C GLY A 41 12.20 18.16 -5.68
N PRO A 42 12.80 18.87 -6.64
CA PRO A 42 13.98 18.39 -7.39
C PRO A 42 15.19 18.09 -6.50
N ALA A 43 15.34 18.81 -5.38
CA ALA A 43 16.38 18.55 -4.37
C ALA A 43 16.21 17.17 -3.69
N LEU A 44 14.96 16.81 -3.40
CA LEU A 44 14.59 15.55 -2.73
C LEU A 44 14.78 14.36 -3.68
N ILE A 45 14.43 14.51 -4.96
CA ILE A 45 14.63 13.48 -5.98
C ILE A 45 16.11 13.11 -6.08
N ARG A 46 17.00 14.11 -6.22
CA ARG A 46 18.47 13.89 -6.26
C ARG A 46 18.97 13.15 -5.03
N ALA A 47 18.51 13.54 -3.84
CA ALA A 47 18.90 12.90 -2.60
C ALA A 47 18.49 11.41 -2.53
N ARG A 48 17.37 11.03 -3.16
CA ARG A 48 16.88 9.64 -3.14
C ARG A 48 17.37 8.77 -4.31
N GLN A 49 17.84 9.36 -5.41
CA GLN A 49 18.37 8.62 -6.57
C GLN A 49 19.36 7.49 -6.21
N PRO A 50 20.34 7.67 -5.31
CA PRO A 50 21.31 6.61 -5.02
C PRO A 50 20.72 5.40 -4.31
N TYR A 51 19.59 5.55 -3.60
CA TYR A 51 18.94 4.47 -2.86
C TYR A 51 17.82 3.81 -3.65
N LEU A 52 17.24 4.51 -4.62
CA LEU A 52 16.15 3.98 -5.44
C LEU A 52 16.62 2.76 -6.23
N VAL A 53 17.79 2.85 -6.88
CA VAL A 53 18.36 1.74 -7.65
C VAL A 53 18.72 0.56 -6.75
N LYS A 54 19.39 0.82 -5.61
CA LYS A 54 19.80 -0.21 -4.66
C LYS A 54 18.59 -0.94 -4.07
N ASN A 55 17.54 -0.21 -3.69
CA ASN A 55 16.32 -0.80 -3.14
C ASN A 55 15.54 -1.61 -4.17
N ILE A 56 15.50 -1.17 -5.44
CA ILE A 56 14.90 -1.96 -6.52
C ILE A 56 15.66 -3.26 -6.72
N ILE A 57 17.00 -3.22 -6.78
CA ILE A 57 17.81 -4.43 -6.95
C ILE A 57 17.52 -5.41 -5.82
N THR A 58 17.56 -4.95 -4.56
CA THR A 58 17.23 -5.79 -3.40
C THR A 58 15.81 -6.35 -3.50
N GLY A 59 14.83 -5.53 -3.88
CA GLY A 59 13.45 -5.97 -4.06
C GLY A 59 13.31 -7.04 -5.16
N VAL A 60 13.97 -6.86 -6.29
CA VAL A 60 14.00 -7.83 -7.40
C VAL A 60 14.68 -9.13 -6.96
N CYS A 61 15.79 -9.06 -6.22
CA CYS A 61 16.45 -10.26 -5.69
C CYS A 61 15.50 -11.06 -4.79
N ILE A 62 14.86 -10.41 -3.81
CA ILE A 62 13.92 -11.06 -2.89
C ILE A 62 12.71 -11.63 -3.65
N PHE A 63 12.16 -10.86 -4.58
CA PHE A 63 11.00 -11.26 -5.37
C PHE A 63 11.31 -12.46 -6.27
N SER A 64 12.46 -12.44 -6.95
CA SER A 64 12.91 -13.55 -7.79
C SER A 64 13.17 -14.83 -6.98
N PHE A 65 13.75 -14.70 -5.79
CA PHE A 65 13.93 -15.82 -4.87
C PHE A 65 12.59 -16.43 -4.44
N ALA A 66 11.64 -15.60 -4.02
CA ALA A 66 10.31 -16.08 -3.60
C ALA A 66 9.56 -16.80 -4.74
N ILE A 67 9.56 -16.23 -5.95
CA ILE A 67 8.96 -16.87 -7.14
C ILE A 67 9.69 -18.17 -7.47
N GLY A 68 11.02 -18.18 -7.41
CA GLY A 68 11.84 -19.35 -7.69
C GLY A 68 11.50 -20.51 -6.76
N VAL A 69 11.41 -20.25 -5.45
CA VAL A 69 11.00 -21.25 -4.46
C VAL A 69 9.57 -21.72 -4.74
N TYR A 70 8.63 -20.81 -4.98
CA TYR A 70 7.24 -21.17 -5.29
C TYR A 70 7.13 -22.08 -6.52
N ALA A 71 7.73 -21.68 -7.64
CA ALA A 71 7.71 -22.44 -8.88
C ALA A 71 8.44 -23.79 -8.73
N TYR A 72 9.56 -23.81 -8.02
CA TYR A 72 10.28 -25.05 -7.70
C TYR A 72 9.40 -26.02 -6.92
N THR A 73 8.70 -25.54 -5.89
CA THR A 73 7.82 -26.37 -5.06
C THR A 73 6.73 -27.04 -5.89
N ILE A 74 6.05 -26.29 -6.78
CA ILE A 74 5.04 -26.88 -7.67
C ILE A 74 5.66 -27.94 -8.59
N LYS A 75 6.84 -27.67 -9.16
CA LYS A 75 7.53 -28.61 -10.04
C LYS A 75 8.01 -29.86 -9.29
N ALA A 76 8.51 -29.70 -8.07
CA ALA A 76 9.04 -30.78 -7.25
C ALA A 76 7.93 -31.72 -6.75
N ILE A 77 6.80 -31.16 -6.31
CA ILE A 77 5.65 -31.98 -5.85
C ILE A 77 4.94 -32.66 -7.02
N SER A 78 4.90 -32.04 -8.20
CA SER A 78 4.30 -32.65 -9.40
C SER A 78 5.01 -33.93 -9.87
N GLN A 79 6.21 -34.21 -9.36
CA GLN A 79 6.99 -35.40 -9.72
C GLN A 79 6.84 -36.55 -8.71
N ASP A 80 5.96 -36.41 -7.71
CA ASP A 80 5.61 -37.54 -6.85
C ASP A 80 4.72 -38.51 -7.66
N GLU A 81 5.37 -39.42 -8.37
CA GLU A 81 4.75 -40.50 -9.11
C GLU A 81 4.17 -41.47 -8.06
N PHE A 82 2.85 -41.49 -7.92
CA PHE A 82 2.09 -42.35 -7.00
C PHE A 82 2.18 -43.85 -7.39
N GLU A 83 3.39 -44.34 -7.69
CA GLU A 83 3.67 -45.73 -8.05
C GLU A 83 3.48 -46.69 -6.86
N ASP A 84 3.53 -46.16 -5.63
CA ASP A 84 3.37 -46.94 -4.40
C ASP A 84 1.90 -47.30 -4.09
N VAL A 85 0.93 -46.65 -4.74
CA VAL A 85 -0.48 -47.00 -4.58
C VAL A 85 -0.90 -47.93 -5.72
N LYS A 86 -0.62 -49.23 -5.56
CA LYS A 86 -1.29 -50.27 -6.35
C LYS A 86 -2.79 -50.22 -6.00
N PRO A 87 -3.70 -50.00 -6.97
CA PRO A 87 -5.12 -50.13 -6.70
C PRO A 87 -5.38 -51.52 -6.13
N PRO A 88 -6.13 -51.66 -5.02
CA PRO A 88 -6.56 -52.98 -4.58
C PRO A 88 -7.29 -53.65 -5.75
N PRO A 89 -7.09 -54.96 -5.98
CA PRO A 89 -7.69 -55.66 -7.10
C PRO A 89 -9.20 -55.40 -7.07
N ILE A 90 -9.70 -54.72 -8.11
CA ILE A 90 -11.12 -54.47 -8.28
C ILE A 90 -11.79 -55.85 -8.23
N PRO A 91 -12.66 -56.13 -7.24
CA PRO A 91 -13.35 -57.40 -7.21
C PRO A 91 -14.06 -57.55 -8.57
N ALA A 92 -13.82 -58.70 -9.20
CA ALA A 92 -14.37 -59.06 -10.50
C ALA A 92 -15.82 -58.57 -10.60
N GLN A 93 -16.10 -57.85 -11.69
CA GLN A 93 -17.41 -57.34 -12.08
C GLN A 93 -18.52 -58.15 -11.41
N SER A 94 -19.23 -57.52 -10.47
CA SER A 94 -20.44 -58.10 -9.91
C SER A 94 -21.34 -58.45 -11.08
N THR A 95 -21.53 -59.76 -11.24
CA THR A 95 -22.38 -60.46 -12.19
C THR A 95 -23.63 -59.65 -12.50
N GLN A 96 -23.87 -59.46 -13.79
CA GLN A 96 -25.11 -58.93 -14.35
C GLN A 96 -26.31 -59.54 -13.62
N THR A 97 -27.05 -58.70 -12.89
CA THR A 97 -28.34 -59.07 -12.31
C THR A 97 -29.38 -59.11 -13.43
N PRO A 98 -30.05 -60.25 -13.69
CA PRO A 98 -31.14 -60.30 -14.65
C PRO A 98 -32.36 -59.63 -14.01
N ASN A 99 -32.63 -58.39 -14.41
CA ASN A 99 -33.87 -57.70 -14.09
C ASN A 99 -34.99 -58.25 -14.98
N THR A 100 -35.86 -59.04 -14.35
CA THR A 100 -37.20 -59.39 -14.84
C THR A 100 -37.96 -58.14 -15.27
N SER A 101 -38.39 -58.08 -16.54
CA SER A 101 -39.44 -57.15 -16.96
C SER A 101 -40.39 -57.82 -17.93
N THR A 102 -41.58 -58.06 -17.39
CA THR A 102 -42.80 -58.58 -17.98
C THR A 102 -43.35 -57.64 -19.04
N LYS A 103 -43.56 -58.10 -20.28
CA LYS A 103 -44.81 -57.96 -21.05
C LYS A 103 -44.76 -58.77 -22.34
#